data_AF-A0A918CI33-F1
#
_entry.id   AF-A0A918CI33-F1
#
_cell.length_a   1.000
_cell.length_b   1.000
_cell.length_c   1.000
_cell.angle_alpha   90.00
_cell.angle_beta   90.00
_cell.angle_gamma   90.00
#
_symmetry.space_group_name_H-M   'P 1'
#
loop_
_entity.id
_entity.type
_entity.pdbx_description
1 polymer ?
#
loop_
_entity_poly.entity_id
_entity_poly.type
_entity_poly.pdbx_seq_one_letter_code
_entity_poly.pdbx_strand_id
1 'polypeptide(L)' 'MEDEIWLTAREAAELTGVSVVTVYSWARRGHLKVEGLDHRGQKLFRHLDVARAEMATRAKAKRVLVPAA' A
#
# COMPACT_ATOMS: atom_id res chain seq x y z
N MET A 1 6.48 8.71 18.43
CA MET A 1 6.36 7.35 17.87
C MET A 1 5.29 7.49 16.81
N GLU A 2 5.68 7.72 15.55
CA GLU A 2 4.70 7.98 14.49
C GLU A 2 3.73 6.81 14.40
N ASP A 3 2.45 7.14 14.39
CA ASP A 3 1.31 6.27 14.64
C ASP A 3 1.42 4.92 13.93
N GLU A 4 1.18 3.86 14.71
CA GLU A 4 1.10 2.48 14.25
C GLU A 4 -0.20 2.25 13.47
N ILE A 5 -0.37 2.98 12.37
CA ILE A 5 -1.55 2.90 11.51
C ILE A 5 -1.39 1.66 10.64
N TRP A 6 -2.19 0.66 10.99
CA TRP A 6 -2.39 -0.55 10.21
C TRP A 6 -3.46 -0.31 9.15
N LEU A 7 -3.16 -0.68 7.92
CA LEU A 7 -4.08 -0.64 6.80
C LEU A 7 -4.37 -2.05 6.31
N THR A 8 -5.63 -2.32 6.02
CA THR A 8 -6.04 -3.42 5.16
C THR A 8 -5.61 -3.15 3.71
N ALA A 9 -5.68 -4.18 2.86
CA ALA A 9 -5.41 -4.01 1.42
C ALA A 9 -6.38 -3.01 0.75
N ARG A 10 -7.61 -2.88 1.27
CA ARG A 10 -8.62 -1.93 0.77
C ARG A 10 -8.25 -0.50 1.12
N GLU A 11 -7.93 -0.24 2.38
CA GLU A 11 -7.54 1.11 2.82
C GLU A 11 -6.23 1.56 2.18
N ALA A 12 -5.27 0.64 2.00
CA ALA A 12 -4.05 0.91 1.25
C ALA A 12 -4.32 1.28 -0.22
N ALA A 13 -5.29 0.64 -0.86
CA ALA A 13 -5.71 0.94 -2.22
C ALA A 13 -6.40 2.33 -2.31
N GLU A 14 -7.29 2.64 -1.36
CA GLU A 14 -7.93 3.96 -1.24
C GLU A 14 -6.89 5.06 -1.02
N LEU A 15 -5.92 4.86 -0.13
CA LEU A 15 -4.84 5.80 0.16
C LEU A 15 -3.97 6.11 -1.07
N THR A 16 -3.70 5.11 -1.90
CA THR A 16 -2.73 5.22 -3.01
C THR A 16 -3.37 5.40 -4.38
N GLY A 17 -4.70 5.33 -4.48
CA GLY A 17 -5.44 5.45 -5.73
C GLY A 17 -5.20 4.29 -6.71
N VAL A 18 -4.71 3.14 -6.24
CA VAL A 18 -4.50 1.93 -7.06
C VAL A 18 -5.56 0.87 -6.76
N SER A 19 -5.63 -0.19 -7.56
CA SER A 19 -6.51 -1.32 -7.25
C SER A 19 -5.98 -2.17 -6.09
N VAL A 20 -6.87 -2.80 -5.32
CA VAL A 20 -6.51 -3.78 -4.27
C VAL A 20 -5.61 -4.91 -4.82
N VAL A 21 -5.83 -5.32 -6.08
CA VAL A 21 -4.99 -6.31 -6.78
C VAL A 21 -3.54 -5.81 -6.92
N THR A 22 -3.35 -4.51 -7.14
CA THR A 22 -2.02 -3.89 -7.22
C THR A 22 -1.32 -3.94 -5.86
N VAL A 23 -2.03 -3.68 -4.77
CA VAL A 23 -1.50 -3.79 -3.40
C VAL A 23 -1.04 -5.23 -3.12
N TYR A 24 -1.85 -6.24 -3.46
CA TYR A 24 -1.42 -7.64 -3.35
C TYR A 24 -0.23 -7.99 -4.24
N SER A 25 -0.15 -7.39 -5.43
CA SER A 25 1.00 -7.56 -6.33
C SER A 25 2.28 -7.00 -5.71
N TRP A 26 2.23 -5.85 -5.03
CA TRP A 26 3.35 -5.31 -4.28
C TRP A 26 3.80 -6.27 -3.19
N ALA A 27 2.87 -6.81 -2.40
CA ALA A 27 3.20 -7.78 -1.35
C ALA A 27 3.81 -9.06 -1.92
N ARG A 28 3.21 -9.63 -2.97
CA ARG A 28 3.72 -10.83 -3.66
C ARG A 28 5.12 -10.63 -4.25
N ARG A 29 5.42 -9.43 -4.73
CA ARG A 29 6.73 -9.07 -5.33
C ARG A 29 7.75 -8.61 -4.29
N GLY A 30 7.39 -8.57 -3.01
CA GLY A 30 8.29 -8.15 -1.93
C GLY A 30 8.49 -6.64 -1.80
N HIS A 31 7.64 -5.82 -2.42
CA HIS A 31 7.68 -4.36 -2.28
C HIS A 31 6.92 -3.85 -1.06
N LEU A 32 6.03 -4.66 -0.50
CA LEU A 32 5.21 -4.32 0.66
C LEU A 32 5.18 -5.49 1.64
N LYS A 33 5.54 -5.25 2.90
CA LYS A 33 5.55 -6.30 3.92
C LYS A 33 4.15 -6.47 4.52
N VAL A 34 3.71 -7.72 4.60
CA VAL A 34 2.55 -8.11 5.40
C VAL A 34 3.01 -8.25 6.84
N GLU A 35 2.39 -7.52 7.75
CA GLU A 35 2.83 -7.46 9.16
C GLU A 35 1.98 -8.37 10.04
N GLY A 36 0.76 -8.68 9.60
CA GLY A 36 -0.11 -9.62 10.30
C GLY A 36 -1.43 -9.79 9.60
N LEU A 37 -2.36 -10.41 10.32
CA LEU A 37 -3.76 -10.54 9.94
C LEU A 37 -4.63 -9.82 10.98
N ASP A 38 -5.75 -9.23 10.56
CA ASP A 38 -6.77 -8.75 11.47
C ASP A 38 -7.65 -9.90 12.01
N HIS A 39 -8.63 -9.55 12.86
CA HIS A 39 -9.59 -10.51 13.43
C HIS A 39 -10.46 -11.24 12.39
N ARG A 40 -10.47 -10.80 11.13
CA ARG A 40 -11.21 -11.39 10.00
C ARG A 40 -10.28 -12.13 9.03
N GLY A 41 -8.99 -12.23 9.34
CA GLY A 41 -8.00 -12.86 8.46
C GLY A 41 -7.54 -11.97 7.29
N GLN A 42 -7.82 -10.66 7.32
CA GLN A 42 -7.35 -9.71 6.31
C GLN A 42 -5.90 -9.32 6.57
N LYS A 43 -5.09 -9.24 5.50
CA LYS A 43 -3.69 -8.80 5.60
C LYS A 43 -3.60 -7.34 6.05
N LEU A 44 -2.74 -7.09 7.04
CA LEU A 44 -2.41 -5.77 7.55
C LEU A 44 -1.02 -5.31 7.08
N PHE A 45 -0.95 -4.03 6.76
CA PHE A 45 0.23 -3.34 6.23
C PHE A 45 0.48 -2.07 7.04
N ARG A 46 1.74 -1.69 7.25
CA ARG A 46 2.05 -0.37 7.83
C ARG A 46 1.76 0.72 6.81
N HIS A 47 1.11 1.79 7.26
CA HIS A 47 0.87 2.98 6.45
C HIS A 47 2.15 3.50 5.76
N LEU A 48 3.27 3.61 6.51
CA LEU A 48 4.54 4.07 5.96
C LEU A 48 5.13 3.13 4.88
N ASP A 49 4.95 1.82 5.03
CA ASP A 49 5.46 0.86 4.05
C ASP A 49 4.59 0.84 2.78
N VAL A 50 3.28 1.08 2.91
CA VAL A 50 2.38 1.30 1.77
C VAL A 50 2.84 2.51 0.95
N ALA A 51 3.12 3.64 1.60
CA ALA A 51 3.61 4.84 0.93
C ALA A 51 4.96 4.61 0.21
N ARG A 52 5.89 3.87 0.85
CA ARG A 52 7.17 3.49 0.24
C ARG A 52 6.98 2.59 -0.99
N ALA A 53 6.07 1.62 -0.91
CA ALA A 53 5.76 0.73 -2.03
C ALA A 53 5.15 1.49 -3.22
N GLU A 54 4.26 2.44 -2.96
CA GLU A 54 3.69 3.32 -3.98
C GLU A 54 4.80 4.11 -4.68
N MET A 55 5.63 4.82 -3.93
CA MET A 55 6.71 5.65 -4.47
C MET A 55 7.68 4.82 -5.35
N ALA A 56 8.09 3.65 -4.85
CA ALA A 56 9.02 2.76 -5.56
C ALA A 56 8.42 2.20 -6.86
N THR A 57 7.13 1.88 -6.87
CA THR A 57 6.47 1.29 -8.04
C THR A 57 6.00 2.34 -9.05
N ARG A 58 5.70 3.54 -8.59
CA ARG A 58 5.35 4.69 -9.42
C ARG A 58 6.53 5.26 -10.18
N ALA A 59 7.69 5.39 -9.53
CA ALA A 59 8.94 5.77 -10.21
C ALA A 59 9.25 4.82 -11.37
N LYS A 60 9.02 3.51 -11.18
CA LYS A 60 9.17 2.50 -12.23
C LYS A 60 8.12 2.60 -13.34
N ALA A 61 6.88 2.93 -12.99
CA ALA A 61 5.77 3.03 -13.93
C ALA A 61 5.72 4.37 -14.72
N LYS A 62 6.59 5.34 -14.41
CA LYS A 62 6.57 6.71 -14.98
C LYS A 62 5.19 7.40 -14.93
N ARG A 63 4.35 7.08 -13.94
CA ARG A 63 3.03 7.72 -13.79
C ARG A 63 3.21 9.10 -13.18
N VAL A 64 2.98 10.15 -13.98
CA VAL A 64 2.93 11.55 -13.51
C VAL A 64 1.71 11.71 -12.61
N LEU A 65 1.87 12.35 -11.43
CA LEU A 65 0.71 12.77 -10.64
C LEU A 65 0.12 13.94 -11.42
N VAL A 66 -1.13 13.82 -11.84
CA VAL A 66 -1.94 15.03 -12.00
C VAL A 66 -2.28 15.45 -10.57
N PRO A 67 -1.79 16.59 -10.06
CA PRO A 67 -2.27 17.09 -8.78
C PRO A 67 -3.79 17.28 -8.90
N ALA A 68 -4.53 16.83 -7.88
CA ALA A 68 -5.95 17.14 -7.79
C ALA A 68 -6.10 18.67 -7.81
N ALA A 69 -6.86 19.17 -8.79
CA ALA A 69 -7.20 20.58 -8.94
C ALA A 69 -8.23 21.01 -7.88
#